data_AF-A0A3M2I464-F1
#
_entry.id   AF-A0A3M2I464-F1
#
_cell.length_a   1.000
_cell.length_b   1.000
_cell.length_c   1.000
_cell.angle_alpha   90.00
_cell.angle_beta   90.00
_cell.angle_gamma   90.00
#
_symmetry.space_group_name_H-M   'P 1'
#
loop_
_entity.id
_entity.type
_entity.pdbx_description
1 polymer ?
#
loop_
_entity_poly.entity_id
_entity_poly.type
_entity_poly.pdbx_seq_one_letter_code
_entity_poly.pdbx_strand_id
1 'polypeptide(L)' 'MRHLLLGPFLAWARKLKFPALFKLVGALFVLTLLLPDPIPFIDEILLGLGTLLLASWKDRNKPAAVEPIEGQATRR' A
#
# COMPACT_ATOMS: atom_id res chain seq x y z
N MET A 1 -5.11 -18.32 -19.10
CA MET A 1 -6.01 -17.22 -18.69
C MET A 1 -6.29 -17.27 -17.17
N ARG A 2 -5.25 -17.36 -16.32
CA ARG A 2 -5.40 -17.67 -14.88
C ARG A 2 -4.86 -16.59 -13.92
N HIS A 3 -4.56 -15.37 -14.40
CA HIS A 3 -3.81 -14.39 -13.59
C HIS A 3 -4.33 -12.94 -13.68
N LEU A 4 -5.63 -12.74 -13.94
CA LEU A 4 -6.20 -11.37 -14.05
C LEU A 4 -6.65 -10.77 -12.70
N LEU A 5 -6.61 -11.53 -11.60
CA LEU A 5 -7.14 -11.08 -10.30
C LEU A 5 -6.10 -10.39 -9.41
N LEU A 6 -4.80 -10.68 -9.59
CA LEU A 6 -3.71 -10.06 -8.82
C LEU A 6 -3.52 -8.58 -9.20
N GLY A 7 -3.61 -8.25 -10.48
CA GLY A 7 -3.49 -6.87 -10.98
C GLY A 7 -4.45 -5.87 -10.30
N PRO A 8 -5.78 -6.11 -10.33
CA PRO A 8 -6.74 -5.22 -9.67
C PRO A 8 -6.59 -5.21 -8.14
N PHE A 9 -6.21 -6.33 -7.53
CA PHE A 9 -5.96 -6.39 -6.08
C PHE A 9 -4.77 -5.51 -5.65
N LEU A 10 -3.64 -5.58 -6.36
CA LEU A 10 -2.47 -4.73 -6.07
C LEU A 10 -2.76 -3.25 -6.35
N ALA A 11 -3.55 -2.95 -7.39
CA ALA A 11 -3.97 -1.58 -7.70
C ALA A 11 -4.87 -0.99 -6.60
N TRP A 12 -5.75 -1.81 -6.03
CA TRP A 12 -6.54 -1.45 -4.85
C TRP A 12 -5.64 -1.27 -3.62
N ALA A 13 -4.72 -2.21 -3.35
CA ALA A 13 -3.83 -2.17 -2.20
C ALA A 13 -2.99 -0.89 -2.15
N ARG A 14 -2.52 -0.41 -3.32
CA ARG A 14 -1.76 0.85 -3.45
C ARG A 14 -2.54 2.09 -3.01
N LYS A 15 -3.87 2.08 -3.01
CA LYS A 15 -4.69 3.21 -2.54
C LYS A 15 -4.85 3.25 -1.00
N LEU A 16 -4.48 2.19 -0.27
CA LEU A 16 -4.61 2.19 1.19
C LEU A 16 -3.56 3.08 1.84
N LYS A 17 -3.96 3.81 2.88
CA LYS A 17 -3.05 4.61 3.72
C LYS A 17 -2.07 3.67 4.44
N PHE A 18 -0.85 4.17 4.67
CA PHE A 18 0.27 3.47 5.31
C PHE A 18 -0.10 2.53 6.49
N PRO A 19 -0.89 2.95 7.50
CA PRO A 19 -1.23 2.06 8.62
C PRO A 19 -2.14 0.89 8.23
N ALA A 20 -2.97 1.03 7.19
CA ALA A 20 -3.85 -0.04 6.74
C ALA A 20 -3.10 -1.06 5.87
N LEU A 21 -2.16 -0.59 5.04
CA LEU A 21 -1.28 -1.47 4.26
C LEU A 21 -0.38 -2.31 5.16
N PHE A 22 0.17 -1.71 6.22
CA PHE A 22 0.97 -2.42 7.23
C PHE A 22 0.17 -3.53 7.92
N LYS A 23 -1.08 -3.25 8.31
CA LYS A 23 -1.98 -4.26 8.90
C LYS A 23 -2.29 -5.39 7.93
N LEU A 24 -2.51 -5.07 6.66
CA LEU A 24 -2.78 -6.07 5.62
C LEU A 24 -1.60 -7.03 5.46
N VAL A 25 -0.38 -6.48 5.33
CA VAL A 25 0.87 -7.25 5.23
C VAL A 25 1.06 -8.12 6.49
N GLY A 26 0.93 -7.52 7.67
CA GLY A 26 1.13 -8.21 8.95
C GLY A 26 0.11 -9.32 9.20
N ALA A 27 -1.16 -9.11 8.85
CA ALA A 27 -2.20 -10.13 8.97
C ALA A 27 -1.93 -11.32 8.04
N LEU A 28 -1.51 -11.04 6.80
CA LEU A 28 -1.16 -12.08 5.84
C LEU A 28 0.07 -12.87 6.29
N PHE A 29 1.06 -12.20 6.89
CA PHE A 29 2.26 -12.84 7.43
C PHE A 29 1.92 -13.78 8.60
N VAL A 30 1.07 -13.34 9.53
CA VAL A 30 0.62 -14.19 10.65
C VAL A 30 -0.19 -15.38 10.15
N LEU A 31 -1.07 -15.20 9.15
CA LEU A 31 -1.81 -16.29 8.52
C LEU A 31 -0.86 -17.34 7.93
N THR A 32 0.21 -16.91 7.25
CA THR A 32 1.24 -17.81 6.68
C THR A 32 1.99 -18.60 7.74
N LEU A 33 2.23 -18.02 8.93
CA LEU A 33 2.91 -18.72 10.02
C LEU A 33 2.01 -19.72 10.75
N LEU A 34 0.70 -19.43 10.83
CA LEU A 34 -0.26 -20.26 11.57
C LEU A 34 -0.85 -21.40 10.73
N LEU A 35 -0.95 -21.24 9.40
CA LEU A 35 -1.41 -22.29 8.51
C LEU A 35 -0.21 -22.98 7.84
N PRO A 36 0.06 -24.27 8.10
CA PRO A 36 1.04 -25.03 7.32
C PRO A 36 0.56 -25.10 5.86
N ASP A 37 1.34 -24.52 4.95
CA ASP A 37 0.84 -23.94 3.70
C ASP A 37 0.40 -24.97 2.63
N PRO A 38 -0.87 -24.96 2.16
CA PRO A 38 -1.33 -25.71 1.00
C PRO A 38 -1.58 -24.82 -0.24
N ILE A 39 -1.39 -23.49 -0.17
CA ILE A 39 -1.82 -22.55 -1.21
C ILE A 39 -0.61 -21.91 -1.90
N PRO A 40 -0.33 -22.25 -3.18
CA PRO A 40 0.72 -21.57 -3.92
C PRO A 40 0.40 -20.08 -4.06
N PHE A 41 1.43 -19.23 -4.08
CA PHE A 41 1.39 -17.76 -4.30
C PHE A 41 1.22 -16.83 -3.09
N ILE A 42 1.12 -17.34 -1.85
CA ILE A 42 1.03 -16.47 -0.66
C ILE A 42 2.31 -15.65 -0.48
N ASP A 43 3.47 -16.28 -0.65
CA ASP A 43 4.77 -15.63 -0.49
C ASP A 43 4.98 -14.49 -1.50
N GLU A 44 4.51 -14.63 -2.73
CA GLU A 44 4.58 -13.58 -3.77
C GLU A 44 3.66 -12.40 -3.46
N ILE A 45 2.48 -12.65 -2.88
CA ILE A 45 1.59 -11.59 -2.41
C ILE A 45 2.22 -10.88 -1.21
N LEU A 46 2.80 -11.62 -0.27
CA LEU A 46 3.54 -11.05 0.86
C LEU A 46 4.69 -10.17 0.39
N LEU A 47 5.49 -10.64 -0.57
CA LEU A 47 6.60 -9.88 -1.15
C LEU A 47 6.11 -8.63 -1.90
N GLY A 48 5.04 -8.75 -2.69
CA GLY A 48 4.43 -7.64 -3.41
C GLY A 48 3.86 -6.57 -2.46
N LEU A 49 3.18 -6.99 -1.40
CA LEU A 49 2.66 -6.09 -0.37
C LEU A 49 3.78 -5.46 0.47
N GLY A 50 4.84 -6.22 0.80
CA GLY A 50 6.04 -5.69 1.48
C GLY A 50 6.77 -4.63 0.66
N THR A 51 6.85 -4.81 -0.67
CA THR A 51 7.43 -3.82 -1.58
C THR A 51 6.59 -2.54 -1.64
N LEU A 52 5.25 -2.66 -1.68
CA LEU A 52 4.34 -1.50 -1.61
C LEU A 52 4.46 -0.77 -0.26
N LEU A 53 4.63 -1.51 0.84
CA LEU A 53 4.86 -0.95 2.16
C LEU A 53 6.18 -0.16 2.21
N LEU A 54 7.26 -0.72 1.67
CA LEU A 54 8.55 -0.02 1.62
C LEU A 54 8.48 1.23 0.72
N ALA A 55 7.81 1.13 -0.43
CA ALA A 55 7.64 2.26 -1.35
C ALA A 55 6.84 3.42 -0.72
N SER A 56 5.80 3.10 0.06
CA SER A 56 4.96 4.10 0.73
C SER A 56 5.63 4.75 1.96
N TRP A 57 6.78 4.23 2.42
CA TRP A 57 7.51 4.81 3.56
C TRP A 57 8.07 6.20 3.22
N LYS A 58 8.42 6.40 1.94
CA LYS A 58 8.99 7.65 1.42
C LYS A 58 7.98 8.79 1.29
N ASP A 59 6.69 8.49 1.08
CA ASP A 59 5.65 9.52 0.92
C ASP A 59 5.22 10.18 2.25
N ARG A 60 5.65 9.67 3.40
CA ARG A 60 5.34 10.26 4.72
C ARG A 60 5.94 11.65 4.91
N ASN A 61 6.90 12.04 4.08
CA ASN A 61 7.59 13.33 4.16
C ASN A 61 7.16 14.33 3.06
N LYS A 62 6.13 14.01 2.24
CA LYS A 62 5.51 15.04 1.42
C LYS A 62 4.71 15.96 2.33
N PRO A 63 5.06 17.25 2.45
CA PRO A 63 4.12 18.21 3.00
C PRO A 63 2.84 18.07 2.18
N ALA A 64 1.69 17.93 2.85
CA ALA A 64 0.41 18.12 2.18
C ALA A 64 0.56 19.40 1.36
N ALA A 65 0.37 19.32 0.04
CA ALA A 65 0.50 20.46 -0.84
C ALA A 65 -0.32 21.58 -0.21
N VAL A 66 0.37 22.58 0.33
CA VAL A 66 -0.27 23.73 0.94
C VAL A 66 -0.91 24.42 -0.24
N GLU A 67 -2.21 24.21 -0.40
CA GLU A 67 -3.07 24.98 -1.30
C GLU A 67 -2.69 26.46 -1.08
N PRO A 68 -2.18 27.17 -2.11
CA PRO A 68 -1.89 28.57 -1.97
C PRO A 68 -3.17 29.27 -1.51
N ILE A 69 -3.13 29.91 -0.34
CA ILE A 69 -4.27 30.65 0.20
C ILE A 69 -4.64 31.72 -0.84
N GLU A 70 -5.76 31.51 -1.54
CA GLU A 70 -6.40 32.48 -2.41
C GLU A 70 -6.66 33.75 -1.59
N GLY A 71 -5.81 34.77 -1.78
CA GLY A 71 -5.92 36.03 -1.04
C GLY A 71 -4.66 36.88 -1.00
N GLN A 72 -3.48 36.36 -1.37
CA GLN A 72 -2.24 37.17 -1.36
C GLN A 72 -1.97 37.96 -2.65
N ALA A 73 -2.83 37.83 -3.67
CA ALA A 73 -2.64 38.49 -4.98
C ALA A 73 -3.23 39.92 -5.08
N THR A 74 -3.77 40.48 -4.00
CA THR A 74 -4.27 41.87 -3.99
C THR A 74 -3.56 42.69 -2.93
N ARG A 75 -2.28 43.02 -3.19
CA ARG A 75 -1.67 44.23 -2.63
C ARG A 75 -0.42 44.63 -3.41
N ARG A 76 -0.59 45.45 -4.45
CA ARG A 76 0.23 46.64 -4.72
C ARG A 76 -0.29 47.35 -5.96
#